data_AF-A0A967H4Q4-F1
#
_entry.id   AF-A0A967H4Q4-F1
#
_cell.length_a   1.000
_cell.length_b   1.000
_cell.length_c   1.000
_cell.angle_alpha   90.00
_cell.angle_beta   90.00
_cell.angle_gamma   90.00
#
_symmetry.space_group_name_H-M   'P 1'
#
loop_
_entity.id
_entity.type
_entity.pdbx_description
1 polymer ?
#
loop_
_entity_poly.entity_id
_entity_poly.type
_entity_poly.pdbx_seq_one_letter_code
_entity_poly.pdbx_strand_id
1 'polypeptide(L)'
;MQTSKNYTLIISIFFLFLVTFPVQTLAAEEDTAAMKSRIEALERELEEIKGKLEEQAEESATKEELEAVQEEVEVAKAEKDEWKYYDSKVHLAGYGAVGFVSEDGPANDRFNQVAFNPIFHYLYRDLIMLEAELEMAIEPDGETEVALEYMTVDWFINDYMALVAGKFLSPIGQFRQALHPAWVNKLPTAPSGFGHEQAAPTADVGVQLRGGVPIFRGYGNYAVFVTNGPELDEDGGEIHAVHSEGFTSNEDNNFLLGGAY
;
A
#
# COMPACT_ATOMS: atom_id res chain seq x y z
N MET A 1 32.77 -58.70 0.28
CA MET A 1 33.50 -57.50 -0.16
C MET A 1 32.56 -56.33 0.08
N GLN A 2 32.85 -55.60 1.15
CA GLN A 2 32.00 -54.59 1.77
C GLN A 2 32.44 -53.23 1.23
N THR A 3 31.55 -52.52 0.52
CA THR A 3 31.80 -51.16 0.05
C THR A 3 30.69 -50.24 0.56
N SER A 4 31.13 -49.15 1.18
CA SER A 4 30.40 -48.31 2.12
C SER A 4 29.33 -47.47 1.45
N LYS A 5 28.16 -47.37 2.11
CA LYS A 5 27.23 -46.26 1.89
C LYS A 5 27.83 -45.02 2.55
N ASN A 6 28.28 -44.06 1.74
CA ASN A 6 28.71 -42.77 2.23
C ASN A 6 27.47 -41.96 2.56
N TYR A 7 27.23 -41.72 3.86
CA TYR A 7 26.24 -40.75 4.31
C TYR A 7 26.91 -39.37 4.24
N THR A 8 26.54 -38.58 3.24
CA THR A 8 26.90 -37.16 3.19
C THR A 8 26.06 -36.44 4.24
N LEU A 9 26.71 -36.04 5.34
CA LEU A 9 26.15 -35.19 6.36
C LEU A 9 25.94 -33.78 5.75
N ILE A 10 24.71 -33.46 5.35
CA ILE A 10 24.35 -32.09 4.95
C ILE A 10 24.25 -31.27 6.23
N ILE A 11 25.31 -30.53 6.54
CA ILE A 11 25.28 -29.48 7.55
C ILE A 11 24.54 -28.31 6.92
N SER A 12 23.24 -28.18 7.20
CA SER A 12 22.50 -26.93 6.95
C SER A 12 23.07 -25.85 7.86
N ILE A 13 24.03 -25.10 7.36
CA ILE A 13 24.46 -23.85 7.97
C ILE A 13 23.39 -22.82 7.63
N PHE A 14 22.47 -22.61 8.57
CA PHE A 14 21.53 -21.50 8.55
C PHE A 14 22.36 -20.21 8.74
N PHE A 15 22.73 -19.55 7.65
CA PHE A 15 23.19 -18.17 7.72
C PHE A 15 21.96 -17.29 7.86
N LEU A 16 21.60 -16.95 9.10
CA LEU A 16 20.75 -15.80 9.39
C LEU A 16 21.54 -14.54 9.01
N PHE A 17 21.52 -14.17 7.73
CA PHE A 17 21.90 -12.82 7.34
C PHE A 17 20.75 -11.91 7.71
N LEU A 18 20.83 -11.41 8.95
CA LEU A 18 20.11 -10.21 9.35
C LEU A 18 20.79 -9.06 8.60
N VAL A 19 20.45 -8.89 7.32
CA VAL A 19 20.79 -7.68 6.59
C VAL A 19 19.91 -6.60 7.17
N THR A 20 20.42 -5.95 8.21
CA THR A 20 19.99 -4.60 8.56
C THR A 20 20.35 -3.73 7.37
N PHE A 21 19.47 -3.65 6.37
CA PHE A 21 19.42 -2.43 5.59
C PHE A 21 19.15 -1.32 6.60
N PRO A 22 19.87 -0.18 6.54
CA PRO A 22 19.49 0.99 7.32
C PRO A 22 18.05 1.28 6.93
N VAL A 23 17.17 0.93 7.84
CA VAL A 23 15.76 1.22 7.78
C VAL A 23 15.70 2.73 7.55
N GLN A 24 15.29 3.18 6.36
CA GLN A 24 14.96 4.59 6.15
C GLN A 24 13.65 4.98 6.86
N THR A 25 13.10 4.10 7.71
CA THR A 25 12.23 4.50 8.84
C THR A 25 13.02 5.25 9.94
N LEU A 26 14.35 5.14 10.01
CA LEU A 26 15.15 6.03 10.86
C LEU A 26 15.19 7.45 10.32
N ALA A 27 15.14 7.64 8.99
CA ALA A 27 15.12 8.97 8.38
C ALA A 27 13.77 9.69 8.60
N ALA A 28 12.65 8.97 8.64
CA ALA A 28 11.36 9.56 8.99
C ALA A 28 11.24 9.94 10.48
N GLU A 29 11.83 9.15 11.39
CA GLU A 29 11.86 9.47 12.83
C GLU A 29 12.90 10.56 13.15
N GLU A 30 14.05 10.55 12.49
CA GLU A 30 15.09 11.58 12.59
C GLU A 30 14.64 12.89 11.93
N ASP A 31 13.97 12.85 10.78
CA ASP A 31 13.37 14.04 10.16
C ASP A 31 12.19 14.56 10.99
N THR A 32 11.33 13.71 11.55
CA THR A 32 10.25 14.19 12.45
C THR A 32 10.78 14.70 13.77
N ALA A 33 11.85 14.11 14.33
CA ALA A 33 12.52 14.61 15.54
C ALA A 33 13.31 15.91 15.25
N ALA A 34 13.98 16.02 14.11
CA ALA A 34 14.65 17.22 13.67
C ALA A 34 13.65 18.33 13.36
N MET A 35 12.50 18.00 12.79
CA MET A 35 11.41 18.93 12.52
C MET A 35 10.76 19.39 13.82
N LYS A 36 10.49 18.49 14.78
CA LYS A 36 10.07 18.85 16.16
C LYS A 36 11.09 19.75 16.87
N SER A 37 12.38 19.41 16.79
CA SER A 37 13.47 20.23 17.36
C SER A 37 13.52 21.61 16.72
N ARG A 38 13.35 21.70 15.40
CA ARG A 38 13.27 22.97 14.67
C ARG A 38 12.04 23.78 15.05
N ILE A 39 10.90 23.14 15.29
CA ILE A 39 9.68 23.78 15.79
C ILE A 39 9.91 24.32 17.20
N GLU A 40 10.49 23.54 18.11
CA GLU A 40 10.82 24.01 19.46
C GLU A 40 11.85 25.15 19.46
N ALA A 41 12.79 25.12 18.52
CA ALA A 41 13.75 26.21 18.33
C ALA A 41 13.07 27.49 17.84
N LEU A 42 12.19 27.38 16.83
CA LEU A 42 11.39 28.50 16.34
C LEU A 42 10.43 29.05 17.41
N GLU A 43 9.86 28.19 18.26
CA GLU A 43 9.03 28.61 19.40
C GLU A 43 9.84 29.44 20.40
N ARG A 44 11.08 29.02 20.72
CA ARG A 44 11.97 29.79 21.59
C ARG A 44 12.41 31.10 20.96
N GLU A 45 12.72 31.11 19.66
CA GLU A 45 13.06 32.34 18.93
C GLU A 45 11.90 33.32 18.90
N LEU A 46 10.66 32.85 18.69
CA LEU A 46 9.47 33.70 18.75
C LEU A 46 9.23 34.25 20.17
N GLU A 47 9.44 33.45 21.20
CA GLU A 47 9.29 33.89 22.59
C GLU A 47 10.38 34.92 22.98
N GLU A 48 11.61 34.73 22.50
CA GLU A 48 12.72 35.68 22.69
C GLU A 48 12.50 36.97 21.89
N ILE A 49 12.04 36.88 20.63
CA ILE A 49 11.66 38.04 19.82
C ILE A 49 10.52 38.80 20.49
N LYS A 50 9.49 38.11 20.98
CA LYS A 50 8.37 38.72 21.71
C LYS A 50 8.84 39.42 22.98
N GLY A 51 9.74 38.81 23.75
CA GLY A 51 10.32 39.42 24.95
C GLY A 51 11.15 40.67 24.64
N LYS A 52 11.99 40.63 23.59
CA LYS A 52 12.75 41.79 23.11
C LYS A 52 11.84 42.89 22.57
N LEU A 53 10.72 42.53 21.94
CA LEU A 53 9.72 43.48 21.46
C LEU A 53 8.94 44.13 22.60
N GLU A 54 8.60 43.39 23.66
CA GLU A 54 8.00 43.95 24.88
C GLU A 54 8.95 44.92 25.57
N GLU A 55 10.24 44.58 25.68
CA GLU A 55 11.28 45.45 26.25
C GLU A 55 11.53 46.70 25.40
N GLN A 56 11.57 46.55 24.07
CA GLN A 56 11.76 47.65 23.12
C GLN A 56 10.51 48.55 23.00
N ALA A 57 9.31 47.99 23.24
CA ALA A 57 8.07 48.75 23.33
C ALA A 57 7.96 49.56 24.63
N GLU A 58 8.52 49.07 25.73
CA GLU A 58 8.63 49.82 26.98
C GLU A 58 9.62 51.00 26.87
N GLU A 59 10.67 50.90 26.04
CA GLU A 59 11.63 51.99 25.82
C GLU A 59 11.26 52.98 24.70
N SER A 60 10.37 52.64 23.74
CA SER A 60 10.08 53.54 22.59
C SER A 60 8.73 53.45 21.87
N ALA A 61 7.75 52.63 22.28
CA ALA A 61 6.60 52.38 21.39
C ALA A 61 5.62 53.55 21.23
N THR A 62 5.41 53.93 19.96
CA THR A 62 4.11 54.44 19.50
C THR A 62 3.14 53.28 19.27
N LYS A 63 1.86 53.50 19.61
CA LYS A 63 0.77 52.50 19.58
C LYS A 63 0.66 51.67 18.28
N GLU A 64 1.10 52.23 17.15
CA GLU A 64 1.05 51.62 15.82
C GLU A 64 2.04 50.45 15.65
N GLU A 65 3.19 50.47 16.32
CA GLU A 65 4.19 49.40 16.21
C GLU A 65 3.78 48.15 17.02
N LEU A 66 3.07 48.35 18.14
CA LEU A 66 2.51 47.27 18.95
C LEU A 66 1.37 46.54 18.22
N GLU A 67 0.52 47.27 17.49
CA GLU A 67 -0.58 46.68 16.71
C GLU A 67 -0.04 45.84 15.54
N ALA A 68 1.01 46.31 14.85
CA ALA A 68 1.64 45.57 13.75
C ALA A 68 2.30 44.26 14.19
N VAL A 69 2.97 44.26 15.34
CA VAL A 69 3.63 43.07 15.90
C VAL A 69 2.59 42.05 16.38
N GLN A 70 1.49 42.52 16.95
CA GLN A 70 0.41 41.66 17.41
C GLN A 70 -0.27 40.95 16.22
N GLU A 71 -0.42 41.64 15.09
CA GLU A 71 -0.88 41.07 13.82
C GLU A 71 0.11 40.02 13.27
N GLU A 72 1.41 40.31 13.24
CA GLU A 72 2.44 39.32 12.82
C GLU A 72 2.46 38.07 13.71
N VAL A 73 2.29 38.23 15.03
CA VAL A 73 2.23 37.10 15.97
C VAL A 73 0.95 36.28 15.79
N GLU A 74 -0.18 36.90 15.47
CA GLU A 74 -1.41 36.16 15.15
C GLU A 74 -1.31 35.41 13.82
N VAL A 75 -0.70 36.02 12.80
CA VAL A 75 -0.42 35.35 11.51
C VAL A 75 0.52 34.17 11.72
N ALA A 76 1.62 34.36 12.45
CA ALA A 76 2.56 33.28 12.77
C ALA A 76 1.92 32.16 13.61
N LYS A 77 0.95 32.48 14.48
CA LYS A 77 0.17 31.48 15.22
C LYS A 77 -0.82 30.73 14.32
N ALA A 78 -1.47 31.41 13.37
CA ALA A 78 -2.34 30.79 12.40
C ALA A 78 -1.56 29.83 11.48
N GLU A 79 -0.41 30.26 10.96
CA GLU A 79 0.52 29.39 10.21
C GLU A 79 1.02 28.23 11.06
N LYS A 80 1.20 28.44 12.37
CA LYS A 80 1.59 27.38 13.32
C LYS A 80 0.49 26.33 13.57
N ASP A 81 -0.78 26.66 13.36
CA ASP A 81 -1.85 25.68 13.51
C ASP A 81 -2.07 24.90 12.19
N GLU A 82 -1.78 25.49 11.03
CA GLU A 82 -1.89 24.82 9.73
C GLU A 82 -1.01 23.56 9.61
N TRP A 83 0.23 23.58 10.10
CA TRP A 83 1.11 22.39 10.01
C TRP A 83 0.75 21.27 10.99
N LYS A 84 -0.04 21.55 12.03
CA LYS A 84 -0.50 20.56 13.01
C LYS A 84 -1.75 19.81 12.55
N TYR A 85 -2.50 20.39 11.61
CA TYR A 85 -3.73 19.83 11.06
C TYR A 85 -3.61 19.65 9.55
N TYR A 86 -2.66 18.81 9.11
CA TYR A 86 -2.73 18.31 7.74
C TYR A 86 -4.00 17.48 7.60
N ASP A 87 -4.94 17.99 6.80
CA ASP A 87 -6.12 17.24 6.40
C ASP A 87 -5.79 16.03 5.53
N SER A 88 -4.54 15.86 5.10
CA SER A 88 -4.10 14.73 4.28
C SER A 88 -2.88 14.02 4.83
N LYS A 89 -2.88 12.68 4.78
CA LYS A 89 -1.75 11.83 5.12
C LYS A 89 -1.29 11.10 3.85
N VAL A 90 0.01 11.04 3.62
CA VAL A 90 0.64 10.26 2.56
C VAL A 90 1.42 9.13 3.20
N HIS A 91 1.30 7.92 2.67
CA HIS A 91 2.05 6.76 3.15
C HIS A 91 2.53 5.92 1.95
N LEU A 92 3.84 5.66 1.94
CA LEU A 92 4.48 4.77 0.97
C LEU A 92 4.88 3.47 1.67
N ALA A 93 4.40 2.36 1.13
CA ALA A 93 4.72 1.01 1.55
C ALA A 93 5.07 0.15 0.34
N GLY A 94 5.14 -1.16 0.54
CA GLY A 94 5.40 -2.12 -0.52
C GLY A 94 6.21 -3.30 -0.03
N TYR A 95 6.56 -4.19 -0.96
CA TYR A 95 7.42 -5.34 -0.69
C TYR A 95 8.30 -5.65 -1.89
N GLY A 96 9.31 -6.49 -1.67
CA GLY A 96 10.12 -7.06 -2.73
C GLY A 96 10.43 -8.51 -2.43
N ALA A 97 10.69 -9.29 -3.46
CA ALA A 97 10.95 -10.72 -3.35
C ALA A 97 12.07 -11.15 -4.30
N VAL A 98 12.88 -12.11 -3.84
CA VAL A 98 13.82 -12.86 -4.68
C VAL A 98 13.61 -14.35 -4.42
N GLY A 99 13.33 -15.09 -5.48
CA GLY A 99 13.03 -16.53 -5.41
C GLY A 99 14.17 -17.38 -5.95
N PHE A 100 14.41 -18.52 -5.30
CA PHE A 100 15.26 -19.60 -5.81
C PHE A 100 14.47 -20.90 -5.76
N VAL A 101 14.53 -21.66 -6.85
CA VAL A 101 13.88 -22.96 -6.98
C VAL A 101 14.92 -24.03 -7.32
N SER A 102 14.81 -25.17 -6.63
CA SER A 102 15.54 -26.40 -6.93
C SER A 102 14.52 -27.53 -7.05
N GLU A 103 14.54 -28.24 -8.16
CA GLU A 103 13.55 -29.27 -8.52
C GLU A 103 14.26 -30.61 -8.77
N ASP A 104 13.70 -31.69 -8.21
CA ASP A 104 14.13 -33.04 -8.55
C ASP A 104 13.58 -33.42 -9.94
N GLY A 105 14.36 -33.15 -11.01
CA GLY A 105 13.93 -33.39 -12.38
C GLY A 105 14.93 -32.92 -13.45
N PRO A 106 14.53 -32.84 -14.73
CA PRO A 106 15.38 -32.32 -15.81
C PRO A 106 15.51 -30.78 -15.79
N ALA A 107 14.74 -30.09 -14.94
CA ALA A 107 14.81 -28.65 -14.78
C ALA A 107 16.05 -28.26 -13.97
N ASN A 108 16.68 -27.15 -14.34
CA ASN A 108 17.84 -26.63 -13.62
C ASN A 108 17.41 -25.76 -12.43
N ASP A 109 18.19 -25.84 -11.36
CA ASP A 109 18.20 -24.88 -10.26
C ASP A 109 18.35 -23.46 -10.82
N ARG A 110 17.50 -22.53 -10.35
CA ARG A 110 17.49 -21.16 -10.87
C ARG A 110 16.94 -20.16 -9.86
N PHE A 111 17.40 -18.92 -9.96
CA PHE A 111 16.66 -17.79 -9.43
C PHE A 111 15.49 -17.54 -10.38
N ASN A 112 14.27 -17.61 -9.85
CA ASN A 112 13.04 -17.63 -10.65
C ASN A 112 12.11 -16.45 -10.36
N GLN A 113 12.50 -15.54 -9.47
CA GLN A 113 11.72 -14.35 -9.15
C GLN A 113 12.64 -13.23 -8.71
N VAL A 114 12.40 -12.03 -9.24
CA VAL A 114 12.85 -10.75 -8.70
C VAL A 114 11.66 -9.81 -8.86
N ALA A 115 11.07 -9.38 -7.75
CA ALA A 115 9.88 -8.53 -7.75
C ALA A 115 10.04 -7.33 -6.80
N PHE A 116 9.41 -6.22 -7.15
CA PHE A 116 9.33 -5.00 -6.34
C PHE A 116 7.98 -4.33 -6.53
N ASN A 117 7.18 -4.30 -5.47
CA ASN A 117 5.78 -3.90 -5.52
C ASN A 117 5.55 -2.73 -4.55
N PRO A 118 5.70 -1.47 -5.00
CA PRO A 118 5.44 -0.30 -4.18
C PRO A 118 3.93 -0.02 -4.07
N ILE A 119 3.51 0.40 -2.88
CA ILE A 119 2.13 0.70 -2.54
C ILE A 119 2.02 2.15 -2.04
N PHE A 120 1.14 2.92 -2.66
CA PHE A 120 0.90 4.32 -2.34
C PHE A 120 -0.46 4.47 -1.67
N HIS A 121 -0.48 5.24 -0.58
CA HIS A 121 -1.71 5.62 0.09
C HIS A 121 -1.77 7.13 0.25
N TYR A 122 -2.92 7.70 -0.06
CA TYR A 122 -3.26 9.08 0.21
C TYR A 122 -4.60 9.12 0.93
N LEU A 123 -4.60 9.56 2.20
CA LEU A 123 -5.79 9.64 3.02
C LEU A 123 -6.14 11.11 3.25
N TYR A 124 -7.33 11.55 2.82
CA TYR A 124 -7.88 12.86 3.14
C TYR A 124 -8.89 12.74 4.29
N ARG A 125 -8.51 13.32 5.43
CA ARG A 125 -9.20 13.23 6.73
C ARG A 125 -9.48 11.78 7.06
N ASP A 126 -10.65 11.48 7.61
CA ASP A 126 -11.15 10.12 7.75
C ASP A 126 -12.28 9.86 6.74
N LEU A 127 -12.21 10.51 5.56
CA LEU A 127 -13.30 10.53 4.57
C LEU A 127 -12.95 9.78 3.29
N ILE A 128 -11.82 10.12 2.66
CA ILE A 128 -11.42 9.56 1.37
C ILE A 128 -10.03 8.96 1.47
N MET A 129 -9.85 7.74 0.97
CA MET A 129 -8.55 7.12 0.81
C MET A 129 -8.32 6.76 -0.67
N LEU A 130 -7.14 7.03 -1.17
CA LEU A 130 -6.65 6.53 -2.44
C LEU A 130 -5.58 5.50 -2.14
N GLU A 131 -5.68 4.33 -2.76
CA GLU A 131 -4.70 3.25 -2.63
C GLU A 131 -4.29 2.77 -4.01
N ALA A 132 -3.00 2.57 -4.24
CA ALA A 132 -2.50 2.04 -5.51
C ALA A 132 -1.28 1.14 -5.28
N GLU A 133 -1.26 -0.01 -5.95
CA GLU A 133 -0.12 -0.92 -5.96
C GLU A 133 0.35 -1.16 -7.39
N LEU A 134 1.65 -0.95 -7.59
CA LEU A 134 2.34 -1.37 -8.80
C LEU A 134 3.00 -2.71 -8.53
N GLU A 135 2.91 -3.63 -9.48
CA GLU A 135 3.70 -4.84 -9.50
C GLU A 135 4.82 -4.68 -10.53
N MET A 136 6.06 -4.95 -10.13
CA MET A 136 7.19 -4.97 -11.05
C MET A 136 7.95 -6.28 -10.88
N ALA A 137 8.17 -6.98 -11.97
CA ALA A 137 8.88 -8.26 -11.96
C ALA A 137 9.86 -8.36 -13.14
N ILE A 138 10.89 -9.20 -12.97
CA ILE A 138 11.77 -9.59 -14.07
C ILE A 138 11.25 -10.88 -14.69
N GLU A 139 10.93 -10.82 -15.97
CA GLU A 139 10.47 -11.95 -16.77
C GLU A 139 11.61 -12.94 -17.10
N PRO A 140 11.31 -14.18 -17.51
CA PRO A 140 12.34 -15.19 -17.82
C PRO A 140 13.31 -14.81 -18.93
N ASP A 141 12.93 -13.89 -19.82
CA ASP A 141 13.77 -13.34 -20.89
C ASP A 141 14.64 -12.15 -20.43
N GLY A 142 14.45 -11.68 -19.19
CA GLY A 142 15.15 -10.56 -18.59
C GLY A 142 14.48 -9.21 -18.80
N GLU A 143 13.32 -9.14 -19.44
CA GLU A 143 12.53 -7.92 -19.53
C GLU A 143 11.90 -7.56 -18.17
N THR A 144 11.52 -6.29 -18.00
CA THR A 144 10.82 -5.83 -16.79
C THR A 144 9.35 -5.66 -17.12
N GLU A 145 8.51 -6.47 -16.48
CA GLU A 145 7.07 -6.28 -16.50
C GLU A 145 6.66 -5.26 -15.44
N VAL A 146 5.73 -4.37 -15.80
CA VAL A 146 5.13 -3.40 -14.88
C VAL A 146 3.61 -3.48 -15.04
N ALA A 147 2.92 -3.82 -13.96
CA ALA A 147 1.46 -3.92 -13.91
C ALA A 147 0.88 -3.03 -12.81
N LEU A 148 -0.35 -2.56 -13.02
CA LEU A 148 -1.15 -1.92 -11.97
C LEU A 148 -2.03 -2.99 -11.34
N GLU A 149 -1.67 -3.47 -10.15
CA GLU A 149 -2.38 -4.56 -9.48
C GLU A 149 -3.74 -4.08 -8.93
N TYR A 150 -3.75 -2.93 -8.25
CA TYR A 150 -4.99 -2.21 -7.91
C TYR A 150 -4.76 -0.71 -7.87
N MET A 151 -5.85 0.04 -8.10
CA MET A 151 -5.96 1.46 -7.81
C MET A 151 -7.40 1.78 -7.45
N THR A 152 -7.61 2.29 -6.25
CA THR A 152 -8.93 2.52 -5.68
C THR A 152 -9.05 3.92 -5.09
N VAL A 153 -10.28 4.41 -5.10
CA VAL A 153 -10.73 5.57 -4.33
C VAL A 153 -11.87 5.11 -3.43
N ASP A 154 -11.63 5.24 -2.14
CA ASP A 154 -12.45 4.71 -1.07
C ASP A 154 -13.09 5.86 -0.33
N TRP A 155 -14.42 5.92 -0.35
CA TRP A 155 -15.20 6.86 0.45
C TRP A 155 -15.77 6.17 1.68
N PHE A 156 -15.25 6.53 2.85
CA PHE A 156 -15.76 6.09 4.14
C PHE A 156 -17.07 6.82 4.44
N ILE A 157 -18.20 6.14 4.20
CA ILE A 157 -19.53 6.70 4.44
C ILE A 157 -19.83 6.71 5.96
N ASN A 158 -19.43 5.63 6.65
CA ASN A 158 -19.49 5.48 8.10
C ASN A 158 -18.62 4.29 8.55
N ASP A 159 -18.54 4.05 9.86
CA ASP A 159 -17.75 2.97 10.47
C ASP A 159 -18.07 1.55 9.98
N TYR A 160 -19.20 1.35 9.29
CA TYR A 160 -19.67 0.04 8.84
C TYR A 160 -19.67 -0.13 7.32
N MET A 161 -19.36 0.90 6.54
CA MET A 161 -19.36 0.81 5.07
C MET A 161 -18.45 1.85 4.39
N ALA A 162 -17.75 1.38 3.37
CA ALA A 162 -16.97 2.18 2.44
C ALA A 162 -17.46 1.90 1.00
N LEU A 163 -17.56 2.96 0.21
CA LEU A 163 -17.77 2.87 -1.23
C LEU A 163 -16.42 2.97 -1.93
N VAL A 164 -16.04 1.91 -2.62
CA VAL A 164 -14.77 1.74 -3.33
C VAL A 164 -15.03 1.86 -4.82
N ALA A 165 -14.24 2.65 -5.53
CA ALA A 165 -14.30 2.75 -6.99
C ALA A 165 -12.90 2.66 -7.60
N GLY A 166 -12.77 1.95 -8.72
CA GLY A 166 -11.50 1.79 -9.43
C GLY A 166 -11.23 0.33 -9.78
N LYS A 167 -9.95 -0.02 -9.93
CA LYS A 167 -9.48 -1.39 -10.06
C LYS A 167 -9.23 -1.94 -8.65
N PHE A 168 -10.02 -2.88 -8.18
CA PHE A 168 -9.90 -3.48 -6.86
C PHE A 168 -9.65 -4.98 -6.96
N LEU A 169 -8.93 -5.54 -5.98
CA LEU A 169 -8.74 -6.98 -5.87
C LEU A 169 -10.09 -7.67 -5.66
N SER A 170 -10.29 -8.81 -6.33
CA SER A 170 -11.54 -9.54 -6.24
C SER A 170 -11.90 -9.84 -4.78
N PRO A 171 -13.12 -9.49 -4.35
CA PRO A 171 -13.60 -9.84 -3.01
C PRO A 171 -13.94 -11.33 -2.91
N ILE A 172 -13.82 -12.10 -4.00
CA ILE A 172 -14.10 -13.52 -4.02
C ILE A 172 -12.83 -14.30 -3.69
N GLY A 173 -12.79 -14.87 -2.48
CA GLY A 173 -11.71 -15.72 -2.01
C GLY A 173 -10.71 -15.01 -1.10
N GLN A 174 -10.18 -15.75 -0.13
CA GLN A 174 -9.31 -15.19 0.92
C GLN A 174 -7.88 -14.98 0.44
N PHE A 175 -7.43 -15.74 -0.56
CA PHE A 175 -6.05 -15.66 -1.02
C PHE A 175 -5.73 -14.30 -1.64
N ARG A 176 -6.52 -13.85 -2.62
CA ARG A 176 -6.31 -12.54 -3.28
C ARG A 176 -6.44 -11.38 -2.29
N GLN A 177 -7.38 -11.41 -1.36
CA GLN A 177 -7.56 -10.29 -0.43
C GLN A 177 -6.49 -10.19 0.67
N ALA A 178 -5.99 -11.33 1.18
CA ALA A 178 -5.21 -11.33 2.43
C ALA A 178 -3.84 -11.98 2.32
N LEU A 179 -3.62 -12.86 1.34
CA LEU A 179 -2.42 -13.69 1.24
C LEU A 179 -1.67 -13.51 -0.08
N HIS A 180 -2.09 -12.59 -0.95
CA HIS A 180 -1.39 -12.34 -2.21
C HIS A 180 0.03 -11.74 -2.00
N PRO A 181 0.30 -10.88 -0.99
CA PRO A 181 1.62 -10.30 -0.86
C PRO A 181 2.63 -11.37 -0.42
N ALA A 182 3.79 -11.42 -1.09
CA ALA A 182 4.82 -12.42 -0.83
C ALA A 182 5.33 -12.41 0.62
N TRP A 183 5.26 -11.26 1.31
CA TRP A 183 5.67 -11.14 2.72
C TRP A 183 4.65 -11.74 3.71
N VAL A 184 3.37 -11.82 3.32
CA VAL A 184 2.32 -12.46 4.14
C VAL A 184 2.17 -13.93 3.79
N ASN A 185 2.27 -14.25 2.50
CA ASN A 185 2.10 -15.60 1.99
C ASN A 185 3.18 -16.54 2.56
N LYS A 186 2.75 -17.60 3.22
CA LYS A 186 3.66 -18.64 3.75
C LYS A 186 3.88 -19.80 2.79
N LEU A 187 3.26 -19.75 1.62
CA LEU A 187 3.40 -20.77 0.59
C LEU A 187 4.59 -20.46 -0.32
N PRO A 188 5.29 -21.49 -0.82
CA PRO A 188 6.38 -21.29 -1.78
C PRO A 188 5.91 -20.74 -3.13
N THR A 189 4.64 -20.95 -3.48
CA THR A 189 3.97 -20.44 -4.68
C THR A 189 2.52 -20.07 -4.36
N ALA A 190 1.87 -19.29 -5.21
CA ALA A 190 0.42 -19.13 -5.15
C ALA A 190 -0.29 -20.50 -5.25
N PRO A 191 -1.43 -20.71 -4.55
CA PRO A 191 -2.25 -21.89 -4.75
C PRO A 191 -2.71 -22.02 -6.20
N SER A 192 -2.86 -23.26 -6.67
CA SER A 192 -3.43 -23.52 -7.98
C SER A 192 -4.83 -22.88 -8.10
N GLY A 193 -5.09 -22.22 -9.23
CA GLY A 193 -6.25 -21.38 -9.46
C GLY A 193 -6.00 -19.88 -9.24
N PHE A 194 -4.93 -19.50 -8.52
CA PHE A 194 -4.62 -18.12 -8.13
C PHE A 194 -3.28 -17.60 -8.66
N GLY A 195 -2.70 -18.22 -9.69
CA GLY A 195 -1.57 -17.65 -10.44
C GLY A 195 -2.02 -16.63 -11.49
N HIS A 196 -1.07 -16.07 -12.23
CA HIS A 196 -1.34 -15.27 -13.44
C HIS A 196 -2.09 -16.15 -14.46
N GLU A 197 -3.12 -15.60 -15.10
CA GLU A 197 -3.98 -16.28 -16.10
C GLU A 197 -4.76 -17.52 -15.60
N GLN A 198 -5.05 -17.61 -14.31
CA GLN A 198 -5.79 -18.76 -13.73
C GLN A 198 -7.26 -18.43 -13.44
N ALA A 199 -8.05 -19.48 -13.20
CA ALA A 199 -9.52 -19.39 -13.16
C ALA A 199 -10.12 -18.52 -12.03
N ALA A 200 -9.36 -18.18 -10.98
CA ALA A 200 -9.88 -17.35 -9.91
C ALA A 200 -9.81 -15.87 -10.31
N PRO A 201 -10.91 -15.10 -10.10
CA PRO A 201 -10.89 -13.67 -10.39
C PRO A 201 -9.81 -12.96 -9.59
N THR A 202 -8.95 -12.19 -10.26
CA THR A 202 -7.82 -11.52 -9.61
C THR A 202 -8.19 -10.10 -9.21
N ALA A 203 -8.74 -9.33 -10.14
CA ALA A 203 -9.19 -7.97 -9.93
C ALA A 203 -10.41 -7.64 -10.80
N ASP A 204 -11.08 -6.55 -10.43
CA ASP A 204 -12.26 -6.05 -11.10
C ASP A 204 -12.16 -4.54 -11.24
N VAL A 205 -12.70 -3.99 -12.34
CA VAL A 205 -12.86 -2.54 -12.52
C VAL A 205 -14.34 -2.19 -12.39
N GLY A 206 -14.66 -1.32 -11.43
CA GLY A 206 -16.03 -0.91 -11.18
C GLY A 206 -16.22 -0.22 -9.85
N VAL A 207 -17.37 -0.48 -9.22
CA VAL A 207 -17.76 0.07 -7.92
C VAL A 207 -18.12 -1.06 -6.97
N GLN A 208 -17.64 -0.96 -5.73
CA GLN A 208 -17.89 -1.91 -4.66
C GLN A 208 -18.37 -1.17 -3.41
N LEU A 209 -19.38 -1.71 -2.73
CA LEU A 209 -19.72 -1.35 -1.36
C LEU A 209 -19.23 -2.48 -0.45
N ARG A 210 -18.33 -2.16 0.48
CA ARG A 210 -17.79 -3.14 1.43
C ARG A 210 -17.86 -2.62 2.85
N GLY A 211 -17.87 -3.54 3.81
CA GLY A 211 -17.88 -3.15 5.21
C GLY A 211 -17.89 -4.33 6.16
N GLY A 212 -18.05 -4.01 7.44
CA GLY A 212 -18.17 -4.99 8.51
C GLY A 212 -19.28 -4.59 9.46
N VAL A 213 -20.16 -5.51 9.80
CA VAL A 213 -21.25 -5.29 10.78
C VAL A 213 -21.02 -6.12 12.03
N PRO A 214 -21.31 -5.59 13.23
CA PRO A 214 -21.20 -6.36 14.46
C PRO A 214 -22.28 -7.47 14.46
N ILE A 215 -21.84 -8.72 14.61
CA ILE A 215 -22.70 -9.90 14.72
C ILE A 215 -22.38 -10.62 16.03
N PHE A 216 -23.31 -10.52 16.98
CA PHE A 216 -23.24 -11.15 18.31
C PHE A 216 -21.92 -10.89 19.07
N ARG A 217 -20.92 -11.77 18.92
CA ARG A 217 -19.61 -11.73 19.60
C ARG A 217 -18.45 -11.37 18.66
N GLY A 218 -18.71 -10.95 17.43
CA GLY A 218 -17.69 -10.59 16.46
C GLY A 218 -18.21 -9.64 15.38
N TYR A 219 -17.54 -9.66 14.24
CA TYR A 219 -17.90 -8.88 13.06
C TYR A 219 -18.06 -9.81 11.85
N GLY A 220 -19.09 -9.58 11.05
CA GLY A 220 -19.24 -10.18 9.73
C GLY A 220 -18.86 -9.16 8.68
N ASN A 221 -17.98 -9.53 7.76
CA ASN A 221 -17.59 -8.69 6.64
C ASN A 221 -18.53 -8.93 5.46
N TYR A 222 -18.72 -7.93 4.61
CA TYR A 222 -19.48 -8.08 3.39
C TYR A 222 -18.89 -7.21 2.29
N ALA A 223 -19.08 -7.62 1.05
CA ALA A 223 -18.79 -6.85 -0.14
C ALA A 223 -19.85 -7.14 -1.20
N VAL A 224 -20.36 -6.10 -1.85
CA VAL A 224 -21.22 -6.20 -3.03
C VAL A 224 -20.68 -5.25 -4.09
N PHE A 225 -20.71 -5.67 -5.35
CA PHE A 225 -20.02 -4.92 -6.41
C PHE A 225 -20.71 -5.03 -7.76
N VAL A 226 -20.47 -4.01 -8.58
CA VAL A 226 -20.88 -3.91 -9.97
C VAL A 226 -19.65 -3.59 -10.80
N THR A 227 -19.30 -4.46 -11.74
CA THR A 227 -18.03 -4.37 -12.50
C THR A 227 -18.25 -4.64 -13.97
N ASN A 228 -17.24 -4.30 -14.78
CA ASN A 228 -17.20 -4.69 -16.19
C ASN A 228 -17.05 -6.21 -16.38
N GLY A 229 -16.58 -6.93 -15.34
CA GLY A 229 -16.41 -8.38 -15.37
C GLY A 229 -15.13 -8.85 -16.09
N PRO A 230 -14.90 -10.18 -16.09
CA PRO A 230 -13.79 -10.80 -16.82
C PRO A 230 -14.07 -10.85 -18.33
N GLU A 231 -13.00 -10.93 -19.12
CA GLU A 231 -13.08 -11.06 -20.58
C GLU A 231 -12.70 -12.49 -21.02
N LEU A 232 -13.29 -12.94 -22.14
CA LEU A 232 -12.96 -14.21 -22.77
C LEU A 232 -12.05 -13.97 -23.97
N ASP A 233 -10.92 -14.68 -24.01
CA ASP A 233 -10.09 -14.76 -25.20
C ASP A 233 -10.63 -15.89 -26.08
N GLU A 234 -11.30 -15.51 -27.18
CA GLU A 234 -11.87 -16.42 -28.17
C GLU A 234 -11.21 -16.21 -29.53
N ASP A 235 -10.59 -17.26 -30.09
CA ASP A 235 -10.13 -17.27 -31.49
C ASP A 235 -10.79 -18.44 -32.22
N GLY A 236 -11.38 -18.15 -33.38
CA GLY A 236 -12.00 -19.18 -34.24
C GLY A 236 -13.16 -19.99 -33.62
N GLY A 237 -13.72 -19.58 -32.49
CA GLY A 237 -14.77 -20.32 -31.76
C GLY A 237 -14.25 -21.30 -30.70
N GLU A 238 -12.95 -21.26 -30.38
CA GLU A 238 -12.37 -21.93 -29.21
C GLU A 238 -12.03 -20.90 -28.13
N ILE A 239 -12.35 -21.21 -26.88
CA ILE A 239 -12.00 -20.37 -25.72
C ILE A 239 -10.57 -20.72 -25.31
N HIS A 240 -9.66 -19.75 -25.43
CA HIS A 240 -8.24 -19.89 -25.07
C HIS A 240 -8.00 -19.58 -23.60
N ALA A 241 -8.56 -18.49 -23.10
CA ALA A 241 -8.40 -18.07 -21.72
C ALA A 241 -9.61 -17.27 -21.20
N VAL A 242 -9.73 -17.20 -19.87
CA VAL A 242 -10.60 -16.23 -19.19
C VAL A 242 -9.67 -15.25 -18.51
N HIS A 243 -9.62 -14.01 -18.98
CA HIS A 243 -8.84 -12.98 -18.33
C HIS A 243 -9.67 -12.36 -17.20
N SER A 244 -9.06 -12.24 -16.02
CA SER A 244 -9.76 -11.78 -14.82
C SER A 244 -9.01 -10.68 -14.06
N GLU A 245 -8.17 -9.93 -14.78
CA GLU A 245 -7.29 -8.88 -14.27
C GLU A 245 -7.96 -7.50 -14.18
N GLY A 246 -9.27 -7.44 -14.42
CA GLY A 246 -10.07 -6.21 -14.38
C GLY A 246 -9.91 -5.36 -15.64
N PHE A 247 -10.96 -5.26 -16.43
CA PHE A 247 -10.97 -4.57 -17.72
C PHE A 247 -11.74 -3.25 -17.70
N THR A 248 -11.28 -2.28 -18.48
CA THR A 248 -12.02 -1.02 -18.68
C THR A 248 -13.06 -1.12 -19.79
N SER A 249 -12.95 -2.12 -20.66
CA SER A 249 -13.93 -2.50 -21.68
C SER A 249 -15.13 -3.21 -21.07
N ASN A 250 -16.26 -3.14 -21.78
CA ASN A 250 -17.50 -3.86 -21.48
C ASN A 250 -18.13 -4.23 -22.84
N GLU A 251 -17.52 -5.18 -23.53
CA GLU A 251 -17.84 -5.48 -24.93
C GLU A 251 -19.23 -6.10 -25.12
N ASP A 252 -19.70 -6.86 -24.13
CA ASP A 252 -21.02 -7.51 -24.15
C ASP A 252 -22.15 -6.60 -23.64
N ASN A 253 -21.80 -5.37 -23.21
CA ASN A 253 -22.68 -4.37 -22.59
C ASN A 253 -23.42 -4.86 -21.33
N ASN A 254 -22.89 -5.85 -20.62
CA ASN A 254 -23.46 -6.33 -19.37
C ASN A 254 -22.52 -6.04 -18.21
N PHE A 255 -23.07 -5.47 -17.13
CA PHE A 255 -22.32 -5.36 -15.89
C PHE A 255 -22.43 -6.65 -15.08
N LEU A 256 -21.31 -7.10 -14.53
CA LEU A 256 -21.26 -8.18 -13.57
C LEU A 256 -21.68 -7.67 -12.20
N LEU A 257 -22.65 -8.37 -11.59
CA LEU A 257 -23.11 -8.12 -10.22
C LEU A 257 -22.63 -9.27 -9.33
N GLY A 258 -21.89 -8.96 -8.28
CA GLY A 258 -21.30 -9.95 -7.38
C GLY A 258 -21.35 -9.55 -5.91
N GLY A 259 -21.04 -10.51 -5.03
CA GLY A 259 -20.88 -10.24 -3.61
C GLY A 259 -20.32 -11.41 -2.81
N ALA A 260 -19.77 -11.08 -1.64
CA ALA A 260 -19.19 -12.01 -0.67
C ALA A 260 -19.57 -11.58 0.77
N TYR A 261 -19.64 -12.55 1.70
CA TYR A 261 -19.99 -12.36 3.11
C TYR A 261 -19.26 -13.34 4.03
#